data_AF-A0A524E0L1-F1
#
_entry.id   AF-A0A524E0L1-F1
#
_cell.length_a   1.000
_cell.length_b   1.000
_cell.length_c   1.000
_cell.angle_alpha   90.00
_cell.angle_beta   90.00
_cell.angle_gamma   90.00
#
_symmetry.space_group_name_H-M   'P 1'
#
loop_
_entity.id
_entity.type
_entity.pdbx_description
1 polymer ?
#
loop_
_entity_poly.entity_id
_entity_poly.type
_entity_poly.pdbx_seq_one_letter_code
_entity_poly.pdbx_strand_id
1 'polypeptide(L)'
;MNEINAIADQVIYRIDEELNKSNSLTEDSENYLNVLEPKQKVIDQKEFSTGVKVFGFALLSLCVFYWIYFFFIAQDLIPLTHTTYLTLILISLSCINKFESAFLNSFLAVSSMGFFLISVFLLNSIKDTYSLLGGPVLHFAMAGFQLFIVLHKRIPASKRYLLIGFIFYIIYLSNYDNYSRLIEITNMKAIYTELMTSIQIFYVFILCAIGVYFYKKKYGILLP
;
A
#
# COMPACT_ATOMS: atom_id res chain seq x y z
N MET A 1 -59.12 22.19 22.12
CA MET A 1 -58.68 21.12 21.20
C MET A 1 -57.59 21.56 20.22
N ASN A 2 -57.19 22.84 20.18
CA ASN A 2 -56.22 23.38 19.21
C ASN A 2 -54.75 23.38 19.67
N GLU A 3 -54.48 23.38 20.98
CA GLU A 3 -53.09 23.48 21.50
C GLU A 3 -52.29 22.19 21.32
N ILE A 4 -52.93 21.03 21.48
CA ILE A 4 -52.27 19.72 21.32
C ILE A 4 -51.83 19.51 19.88
N ASN A 5 -52.64 19.93 18.91
CA ASN A 5 -52.29 19.84 17.49
C ASN A 5 -51.14 20.80 17.14
N ALA A 6 -51.16 22.02 17.67
CA ALA A 6 -50.07 22.98 17.47
C ALA A 6 -48.72 22.50 18.04
N ILE A 7 -48.74 21.82 19.19
CA ILE A 7 -47.53 21.21 19.78
C ILE A 7 -47.05 20.03 18.94
N ALA A 8 -47.97 19.17 18.48
CA ALA A 8 -47.64 18.03 17.64
C ALA A 8 -46.97 18.47 16.32
N ASP A 9 -47.51 19.50 15.66
CA ASP A 9 -46.96 20.04 14.41
C ASP A 9 -45.56 20.63 14.62
N GLN A 10 -45.31 21.32 15.75
CA GLN A 10 -43.97 21.82 16.07
C GLN A 10 -42.96 20.71 16.35
N VAL A 11 -43.39 19.63 17.02
CA VAL A 11 -42.52 18.47 17.28
C VAL A 11 -42.19 17.77 15.97
N ILE A 12 -43.17 17.54 15.10
CA ILE A 12 -42.97 16.93 13.79
C ILE A 12 -42.02 17.78 12.94
N TYR A 13 -42.23 19.10 12.91
CA TYR A 13 -41.35 20.02 12.17
C TYR A 13 -39.89 19.95 12.66
N ARG A 14 -39.66 19.94 13.97
CA ARG A 14 -38.29 19.82 14.52
C ARG A 14 -37.65 18.47 14.22
N ILE A 15 -38.42 17.39 14.31
CA ILE A 15 -37.93 16.04 13.98
C ILE A 15 -37.52 15.99 12.51
N ASP A 16 -38.33 16.57 11.61
CA ASP A 16 -38.04 16.59 10.17
C ASP A 16 -36.83 17.49 9.84
N GLU A 17 -36.67 18.62 10.53
CA GLU A 17 -35.50 19.48 10.42
C GLU A 17 -34.20 18.78 10.90
N GLU A 18 -34.26 18.08 12.03
CA GLU A 18 -33.12 17.30 12.54
C GLU A 18 -32.76 16.11 11.64
N LEU A 19 -33.76 15.42 11.08
CA LEU A 19 -33.56 14.34 10.11
C LEU A 19 -32.92 14.84 8.81
N ASN A 20 -33.41 15.96 8.27
CA ASN A 20 -32.83 16.56 7.06
C ASN A 20 -31.40 17.04 7.29
N LYS A 21 -31.11 17.63 8.45
CA LYS A 21 -29.75 18.04 8.84
C LYS A 21 -28.83 16.85 9.06
N SER A 22 -29.32 15.75 9.61
CA SER A 22 -28.57 14.50 9.74
C SER A 22 -28.23 13.92 8.36
N ASN A 23 -29.20 13.88 7.44
CA ASN A 23 -28.99 13.38 6.09
C ASN A 23 -27.96 14.21 5.32
N SER A 24 -28.01 15.55 5.41
CA SER A 24 -27.01 16.42 4.76
C SER A 24 -25.60 16.22 5.32
N LEU A 25 -25.46 16.06 6.66
CA LEU A 25 -24.17 15.76 7.28
C LEU A 25 -23.59 14.41 6.82
N THR A 26 -24.47 13.44 6.55
CA THR A 26 -24.09 12.10 6.08
C THR A 26 -23.58 12.17 4.64
N GLU A 27 -24.29 12.87 3.75
CA GLU A 27 -23.86 13.13 2.37
C GLU A 27 -22.54 13.89 2.31
N ASP A 28 -22.38 14.95 3.12
CA ASP A 28 -21.14 15.71 3.20
C ASP A 28 -19.99 14.82 3.67
N SER A 29 -20.19 14.01 4.70
CA SER A 29 -19.19 13.07 5.20
C SER A 29 -18.78 12.02 4.15
N GLU A 30 -19.74 11.44 3.41
CA GLU A 30 -19.42 10.52 2.31
C GLU A 30 -18.62 11.21 1.20
N ASN A 31 -18.94 12.47 0.91
CA ASN A 31 -18.21 13.27 -0.07
C ASN A 31 -16.76 13.53 0.40
N TYR A 32 -16.55 13.88 1.67
CA TYR A 32 -15.21 14.03 2.26
C TYR A 32 -14.41 12.72 2.25
N LEU A 33 -15.04 11.59 2.55
CA LEU A 33 -14.37 10.29 2.52
C LEU A 33 -13.96 9.89 1.09
N ASN A 34 -14.78 10.19 0.09
CA ASN A 34 -14.44 9.96 -1.31
C ASN A 34 -13.33 10.90 -1.81
N VAL A 35 -13.23 12.11 -1.26
CA VAL A 35 -12.12 13.03 -1.51
C VAL A 35 -10.82 12.54 -0.85
N LEU A 36 -10.91 11.96 0.35
CA LEU A 36 -9.76 11.42 1.07
C LEU A 36 -9.29 10.11 0.42
N GLU A 37 -10.12 9.11 0.25
CA GLU A 37 -9.73 7.83 -0.36
C GLU A 37 -10.47 7.61 -1.68
N PRO A 38 -10.01 8.20 -2.79
CA PRO A 38 -10.72 8.03 -4.04
C PRO A 38 -10.59 6.59 -4.52
N LYS A 39 -11.74 5.93 -4.63
CA LYS A 39 -11.87 4.55 -5.10
C LYS A 39 -12.39 4.56 -6.53
N GLN A 40 -11.76 3.77 -7.38
CA GLN A 40 -12.25 3.54 -8.73
C GLN A 40 -12.32 2.06 -9.01
N LYS A 41 -13.46 1.61 -9.55
CA LYS A 41 -13.65 0.22 -9.95
C LYS A 41 -12.65 -0.15 -11.04
N VAL A 42 -11.80 -1.15 -10.77
CA VAL A 42 -10.76 -1.63 -11.71
C VAL A 42 -11.18 -2.93 -12.40
N ILE A 43 -11.76 -3.85 -11.65
CA ILE A 43 -12.14 -5.19 -12.12
C ILE A 43 -13.66 -5.31 -12.18
N ASP A 44 -14.19 -5.52 -13.38
CA ASP A 44 -15.62 -5.73 -13.60
C ASP A 44 -16.01 -7.21 -13.61
N GLN A 45 -15.11 -8.10 -14.03
CA GLN A 45 -15.36 -9.53 -14.13
C GLN A 45 -15.42 -10.18 -12.73
N LYS A 46 -16.55 -10.82 -12.42
CA LYS A 46 -16.83 -11.40 -11.10
C LYS A 46 -15.83 -12.50 -10.71
N GLU A 47 -15.49 -13.38 -11.64
CA GLU A 47 -14.56 -14.49 -11.41
C GLU A 47 -13.15 -14.00 -11.08
N PHE A 48 -12.61 -13.10 -11.92
CA PHE A 48 -11.29 -12.50 -11.69
C PHE A 48 -11.25 -11.68 -10.39
N SER A 49 -12.30 -10.92 -10.12
CA SER A 49 -12.47 -10.17 -8.86
C SER A 49 -12.45 -11.08 -7.63
N THR A 50 -13.11 -12.24 -7.71
CA THR A 50 -13.13 -13.22 -6.63
C THR A 50 -11.76 -13.86 -6.45
N GLY A 51 -11.09 -14.26 -7.54
CA GLY A 51 -9.75 -14.85 -7.50
C GLY A 51 -8.72 -13.93 -6.85
N VAL A 52 -8.69 -12.64 -7.26
CA VAL A 52 -7.79 -11.64 -6.68
C VAL A 52 -8.07 -11.42 -5.19
N LYS A 53 -9.33 -11.39 -4.78
CA LYS A 53 -9.71 -11.27 -3.36
C LYS A 53 -9.26 -12.48 -2.53
N VAL A 54 -9.50 -13.69 -3.03
CA VAL A 54 -9.09 -14.94 -2.36
C VAL A 54 -7.58 -14.97 -2.20
N PHE A 55 -6.82 -14.62 -3.24
CA PHE A 55 -5.37 -14.48 -3.16
C PHE A 55 -4.97 -13.46 -2.08
N GLY A 56 -5.63 -12.30 -2.06
CA GLY A 56 -5.40 -11.26 -1.05
C GLY A 56 -5.60 -11.77 0.38
N PHE A 57 -6.70 -12.46 0.66
CA PHE A 57 -6.97 -13.05 1.98
C PHE A 57 -6.01 -14.18 2.35
N ALA A 58 -5.65 -15.03 1.40
CA ALA A 58 -4.67 -16.10 1.63
C ALA A 58 -3.31 -15.50 2.02
N LEU A 59 -2.85 -14.47 1.29
CA LEU A 59 -1.60 -13.77 1.60
C LEU A 59 -1.68 -13.05 2.96
N LEU A 60 -2.81 -12.39 3.28
CA LEU A 60 -3.00 -11.75 4.59
C LEU A 60 -2.90 -12.78 5.71
N SER A 61 -3.54 -13.93 5.54
CA SER A 61 -3.56 -15.00 6.53
C SER A 61 -2.15 -15.55 6.77
N LEU A 62 -1.33 -15.67 5.72
CA LEU A 62 0.08 -16.03 5.85
C LEU A 62 0.87 -14.95 6.62
N CYS A 63 0.66 -13.66 6.34
CA CYS A 63 1.30 -12.58 7.10
C CYS A 63 0.89 -12.59 8.58
N VAL A 64 -0.40 -12.80 8.88
CA VAL A 64 -0.91 -12.90 10.26
C VAL A 64 -0.32 -14.11 10.97
N PHE A 65 -0.27 -15.27 10.31
CA PHE A 65 0.39 -16.44 10.86
C PHE A 65 1.87 -16.19 11.14
N TYR A 66 2.58 -15.58 10.18
CA TYR A 66 3.98 -15.20 10.32
C TYR A 66 4.19 -14.26 11.52
N TRP A 67 3.30 -13.28 11.69
CA TRP A 67 3.30 -12.39 12.85
C TRP A 67 3.11 -13.14 14.16
N ILE A 68 2.11 -14.01 14.26
CA ILE A 68 1.84 -14.82 15.47
C ILE A 68 3.06 -15.68 15.80
N TYR A 69 3.66 -16.34 14.81
CA TYR A 69 4.83 -17.18 15.00
C TYR A 69 6.02 -16.38 15.55
N PHE A 70 6.38 -15.27 14.91
CA PHE A 70 7.54 -14.48 15.33
C PHE A 70 7.31 -13.70 16.63
N PHE A 71 6.08 -13.25 16.87
CA PHE A 71 5.73 -12.50 18.08
C PHE A 71 5.61 -13.40 19.32
N PHE A 72 4.88 -14.51 19.24
CA PHE A 72 4.58 -15.36 20.41
C PHE A 72 5.53 -16.55 20.57
N ILE A 73 5.99 -17.16 19.47
CA ILE A 73 6.74 -18.43 19.50
C ILE A 73 8.25 -18.17 19.43
N ALA A 74 8.72 -17.56 18.34
CA ALA A 74 10.16 -17.32 18.15
C ALA A 74 10.68 -16.12 18.97
N GLN A 75 9.79 -15.19 19.34
CA GLN A 75 10.11 -13.96 20.09
C GLN A 75 11.21 -13.11 19.42
N ASP A 76 11.29 -13.18 18.10
CA ASP A 76 12.19 -12.38 17.27
C ASP A 76 11.36 -11.43 16.40
N LEU A 77 11.35 -10.15 16.78
CA LEU A 77 10.54 -9.13 16.11
C LEU A 77 11.23 -8.56 14.86
N ILE A 78 12.53 -8.83 14.66
CA ILE A 78 13.31 -8.25 13.56
C ILE A 78 12.65 -8.53 12.20
N PRO A 79 12.21 -9.78 11.88
CA PRO A 79 11.60 -10.05 10.58
C PRO A 79 10.27 -9.31 10.34
N LEU A 80 9.59 -8.85 11.40
CA LEU A 80 8.32 -8.13 11.31
C LEU A 80 8.51 -6.63 11.02
N THR A 81 9.73 -6.09 11.19
CA THR A 81 10.07 -4.70 10.84
C THR A 81 10.62 -4.56 9.43
N HIS A 82 10.67 -5.67 8.68
CA HIS A 82 11.22 -5.69 7.34
C HIS A 82 10.27 -5.02 6.33
N THR A 83 10.81 -4.20 5.42
CA THR A 83 10.03 -3.62 4.32
C THR A 83 9.35 -4.69 3.48
N THR A 84 9.96 -5.88 3.36
CA THR A 84 9.37 -7.05 2.71
C THR A 84 8.03 -7.44 3.35
N TYR A 85 8.00 -7.60 4.68
CA TYR A 85 6.80 -7.98 5.42
C TYR A 85 5.69 -6.93 5.28
N LEU A 86 6.03 -5.66 5.49
CA LEU A 86 5.09 -4.56 5.31
C LEU A 86 4.51 -4.50 3.89
N THR A 87 5.37 -4.68 2.88
CA THR A 87 4.94 -4.61 1.48
C THR A 87 4.03 -5.78 1.12
N LEU A 88 4.25 -6.98 1.68
CA LEU A 88 3.33 -8.11 1.52
C LEU A 88 1.94 -7.83 2.10
N ILE A 89 1.86 -7.14 3.25
CA ILE A 89 0.58 -6.64 3.79
C ILE A 89 -0.07 -5.66 2.82
N LEU A 90 0.67 -4.68 2.29
CA LEU A 90 0.12 -3.70 1.34
C LEU A 90 -0.36 -4.34 0.03
N ILE A 91 0.37 -5.34 -0.49
CA ILE A 91 -0.02 -6.17 -1.65
C ILE A 91 -1.32 -6.89 -1.34
N SER A 92 -1.39 -7.54 -0.18
CA SER A 92 -2.58 -8.27 0.26
C SER A 92 -3.81 -7.35 0.33
N LEU A 93 -3.70 -6.20 0.98
CA LEU A 93 -4.79 -5.22 1.11
C LEU A 93 -5.22 -4.67 -0.26
N SER A 94 -4.26 -4.41 -1.16
CA SER A 94 -4.56 -3.98 -2.52
C SER A 94 -5.37 -5.04 -3.29
N CYS A 95 -5.02 -6.32 -3.15
CA CYS A 95 -5.76 -7.42 -3.74
C CYS A 95 -7.18 -7.57 -3.14
N ILE A 96 -7.33 -7.50 -1.82
CA ILE A 96 -8.65 -7.55 -1.15
C ILE A 96 -9.55 -6.42 -1.66
N ASN A 97 -8.98 -5.23 -1.83
CA ASN A 97 -9.65 -4.07 -2.40
C ASN A 97 -9.72 -4.07 -3.94
N LYS A 98 -9.31 -5.15 -4.61
CA LYS A 98 -9.34 -5.29 -6.08
C LYS A 98 -8.66 -4.13 -6.83
N PHE A 99 -7.61 -3.57 -6.24
CA PHE A 99 -6.87 -2.41 -6.74
C PHE A 99 -7.69 -1.12 -6.83
N GLU A 100 -8.82 -1.01 -6.12
CA GLU A 100 -9.70 0.17 -6.23
C GLU A 100 -9.17 1.38 -5.46
N SER A 101 -8.38 1.17 -4.40
CA SER A 101 -7.84 2.24 -3.54
C SER A 101 -6.61 2.91 -4.17
N ALA A 102 -6.76 4.18 -4.57
CA ALA A 102 -5.63 4.95 -5.07
C ALA A 102 -4.53 5.14 -4.02
N PHE A 103 -4.86 5.15 -2.73
CA PHE A 103 -3.90 5.22 -1.63
C PHE A 103 -2.96 4.01 -1.64
N LEU A 104 -3.51 2.79 -1.56
CA LEU A 104 -2.73 1.55 -1.51
C LEU A 104 -1.90 1.35 -2.79
N ASN A 105 -2.50 1.61 -3.95
CA ASN A 105 -1.81 1.50 -5.24
C ASN A 105 -0.62 2.48 -5.33
N SER A 106 -0.79 3.71 -4.86
CA SER A 106 0.28 4.72 -4.89
C SER A 106 1.42 4.34 -3.95
N PHE A 107 1.11 3.85 -2.74
CA PHE A 107 2.12 3.35 -1.83
C PHE A 107 2.91 2.19 -2.43
N LEU A 108 2.24 1.19 -3.01
CA LEU A 108 2.91 0.05 -3.64
C LEU A 108 3.73 0.44 -4.86
N ALA A 109 3.28 1.43 -5.65
CA ALA A 109 3.95 1.85 -6.86
C ALA A 109 5.34 2.43 -6.58
N VAL A 110 5.50 3.19 -5.49
CA VAL A 110 6.72 3.95 -5.16
C VAL A 110 7.91 3.05 -4.82
N SER A 111 7.70 1.82 -4.36
CA SER A 111 8.79 0.88 -4.02
C SER A 111 9.15 -0.11 -5.12
N SER A 112 8.47 -0.08 -6.27
CA SER A 112 8.67 -1.03 -7.39
C SER A 112 10.13 -1.14 -7.86
N MET A 113 10.78 0.00 -8.11
CA MET A 113 12.18 0.05 -8.55
C MET A 113 13.14 -0.42 -7.44
N GLY A 114 12.82 -0.11 -6.17
CA GLY A 114 13.62 -0.51 -5.02
C GLY A 114 13.65 -2.03 -4.85
N PHE A 115 12.48 -2.68 -4.88
CA PHE A 115 12.39 -4.14 -4.82
C PHE A 115 13.07 -4.81 -6.02
N PHE A 116 12.96 -4.24 -7.21
CA PHE A 116 13.68 -4.76 -8.39
C PHE A 116 15.20 -4.73 -8.19
N LEU A 117 15.76 -3.59 -7.75
CA LEU A 117 17.19 -3.46 -7.51
C LEU A 117 17.68 -4.39 -6.38
N ILE A 118 16.95 -4.46 -5.27
CA ILE A 118 17.26 -5.39 -4.17
C ILE A 118 17.29 -6.84 -4.68
N SER A 119 16.34 -7.22 -5.53
CA SER A 119 16.30 -8.57 -6.11
C SER A 119 17.56 -8.90 -6.90
N VAL A 120 18.04 -7.96 -7.72
CA VAL A 120 19.27 -8.11 -8.50
C VAL A 120 20.48 -8.27 -7.59
N PHE A 121 20.60 -7.44 -6.54
CA PHE A 121 21.72 -7.55 -5.60
C PHE A 121 21.70 -8.86 -4.79
N LEU A 122 20.52 -9.33 -4.39
CA LEU A 122 20.37 -10.57 -3.64
C LEU A 122 20.78 -11.82 -4.45
N LEU A 123 20.88 -11.74 -5.79
CA LEU A 123 21.40 -12.85 -6.60
C LEU A 123 22.82 -13.24 -6.20
N ASN A 124 23.63 -12.27 -5.74
CA ASN A 124 25.00 -12.52 -5.29
C ASN A 124 25.07 -13.17 -3.90
N SER A 125 23.94 -13.26 -3.19
CA SER A 125 23.84 -13.81 -1.83
C SER A 125 23.21 -15.20 -1.78
N ILE A 126 22.90 -15.82 -2.93
CA ILE A 126 22.29 -17.15 -2.99
C ILE A 126 23.29 -18.21 -2.55
N LYS A 127 22.93 -18.98 -1.52
CA LYS A 127 23.73 -20.12 -1.01
C LYS A 127 23.01 -21.46 -1.13
N ASP A 128 21.68 -21.43 -1.16
CA ASP A 128 20.82 -22.61 -1.18
C ASP A 128 19.43 -22.26 -1.76
N THR A 129 18.55 -23.26 -1.86
CA THR A 129 17.18 -23.06 -2.37
C THR A 129 16.34 -22.13 -1.47
N TYR A 130 16.57 -22.14 -0.15
CA TYR A 130 15.82 -21.28 0.78
C TYR A 130 16.17 -19.79 0.62
N SER A 131 17.45 -19.47 0.53
CA SER A 131 17.96 -18.12 0.26
C SER A 131 17.59 -17.61 -1.13
N LEU A 132 17.49 -18.50 -2.13
CA LEU A 132 16.94 -18.16 -3.44
C LEU A 132 15.45 -17.77 -3.35
N LEU A 133 14.64 -18.60 -2.70
CA LEU A 133 13.18 -18.41 -2.62
C LEU A 133 12.80 -17.21 -1.74
N GLY A 134 13.37 -17.10 -0.55
CA GLY A 134 13.11 -16.00 0.39
C GLY A 134 13.80 -14.69 0.02
N GLY A 135 14.84 -14.75 -0.82
CA GLY A 135 15.58 -13.58 -1.32
C GLY A 135 15.10 -13.17 -2.71
N PRO A 136 15.90 -13.38 -3.78
CA PRO A 136 15.62 -12.83 -5.10
C PRO A 136 14.23 -13.15 -5.66
N VAL A 137 13.74 -14.38 -5.51
CA VAL A 137 12.46 -14.79 -6.11
C VAL A 137 11.29 -14.04 -5.50
N LEU A 138 11.23 -13.96 -4.17
CA LEU A 138 10.19 -13.21 -3.46
C LEU A 138 10.22 -11.73 -3.84
N HIS A 139 11.40 -11.11 -3.85
CA HIS A 139 11.53 -9.69 -4.15
C HIS A 139 11.21 -9.38 -5.63
N PHE A 140 11.56 -10.28 -6.57
CA PHE A 140 11.16 -10.15 -7.97
C PHE A 140 9.65 -10.29 -8.15
N ALA A 141 9.01 -11.23 -7.43
CA ALA A 141 7.56 -11.39 -7.46
C ALA A 141 6.86 -10.11 -6.96
N MET A 142 7.37 -9.53 -5.88
CA MET A 142 6.87 -8.26 -5.34
C MET A 142 7.08 -7.10 -6.32
N ALA A 143 8.28 -6.95 -6.87
CA ALA A 143 8.60 -5.92 -7.86
C ALA A 143 7.71 -6.07 -9.11
N GLY A 144 7.51 -7.30 -9.60
CA GLY A 144 6.63 -7.61 -10.72
C GLY A 144 5.17 -7.23 -10.45
N PHE A 145 4.67 -7.54 -9.25
CA PHE A 145 3.32 -7.14 -8.84
C PHE A 145 3.17 -5.62 -8.76
N GLN A 146 4.15 -4.93 -8.19
CA GLN A 146 4.14 -3.46 -8.10
C GLN A 146 4.24 -2.81 -9.48
N LEU A 147 5.09 -3.35 -10.37
CA LEU A 147 5.15 -2.90 -11.76
C LEU A 147 3.85 -3.15 -12.51
N PHE A 148 3.15 -4.27 -12.25
CA PHE A 148 1.80 -4.49 -12.78
C PHE A 148 0.85 -3.36 -12.35
N ILE A 149 0.85 -2.96 -11.07
CA ILE A 149 0.06 -1.81 -10.58
C ILE A 149 0.41 -0.53 -11.34
N VAL A 150 1.71 -0.26 -11.54
CA VAL A 150 2.18 0.94 -12.27
C VAL A 150 1.73 0.94 -13.73
N LEU A 151 1.95 -0.17 -14.43
CA LEU A 151 1.72 -0.29 -15.87
C LEU A 151 0.25 -0.49 -16.24
N HIS A 152 -0.57 -1.00 -15.33
CA HIS A 152 -1.98 -1.22 -15.62
C HIS A 152 -2.74 0.10 -15.76
N LYS A 153 -3.32 0.34 -16.93
CA LYS A 153 -3.95 1.61 -17.29
C LYS A 153 -5.17 1.97 -16.44
N ARG A 154 -5.92 0.96 -15.96
CA ARG A 154 -7.14 1.14 -15.16
C ARG A 154 -6.91 1.27 -13.65
N ILE A 155 -5.71 0.93 -13.16
CA ILE A 155 -5.42 1.01 -11.72
C ILE A 155 -5.09 2.46 -11.38
N PRO A 156 -5.87 3.14 -10.50
CA PRO A 156 -5.65 4.54 -10.18
C PRO A 156 -4.44 4.70 -9.24
N ALA A 157 -3.72 5.81 -9.42
CA ALA A 157 -2.76 6.34 -8.46
C ALA A 157 -3.11 7.80 -8.17
N SER A 158 -2.63 8.35 -7.06
CA SER A 158 -2.83 9.77 -6.67
C SER A 158 -1.49 10.45 -6.46
N LYS A 159 -1.39 11.72 -6.91
CA LYS A 159 -0.19 12.54 -6.75
C LYS A 159 0.18 12.72 -5.27
N ARG A 160 -0.82 13.01 -4.44
CA ARG A 160 -0.65 13.17 -2.99
C ARG A 160 -0.12 11.89 -2.36
N TYR A 161 -0.70 10.74 -2.72
CA TYR A 161 -0.32 9.47 -2.13
C TYR A 161 1.01 8.91 -2.64
N LEU A 162 1.47 9.29 -3.84
CA LEU A 162 2.84 9.01 -4.27
C LEU A 162 3.85 9.74 -3.38
N LEU A 163 3.61 11.02 -3.05
CA LEU A 163 4.48 11.78 -2.16
C LEU A 163 4.45 11.24 -0.72
N ILE A 164 3.26 10.91 -0.21
CA ILE A 164 3.13 10.35 1.14
C ILE A 164 3.80 8.97 1.21
N GLY A 165 3.60 8.11 0.21
CA GLY A 165 4.27 6.80 0.12
C GLY A 165 5.80 6.95 0.08
N PHE A 166 6.31 7.91 -0.70
CA PHE A 166 7.73 8.25 -0.75
C PHE A 166 8.29 8.61 0.63
N ILE A 167 7.66 9.56 1.33
CA ILE A 167 8.09 10.00 2.67
C ILE A 167 8.03 8.82 3.64
N PHE A 168 6.93 8.06 3.58
CA PHE A 168 6.72 6.90 4.44
C PHE A 168 7.84 5.87 4.31
N TYR A 169 8.20 5.45 3.08
CA TYR A 169 9.27 4.46 2.90
C TYR A 169 10.63 4.96 3.36
N ILE A 170 10.95 6.24 3.16
CA ILE A 170 12.21 6.83 3.65
C ILE A 170 12.27 6.76 5.17
N ILE A 171 11.22 7.21 5.85
CA ILE A 171 11.14 7.17 7.31
C ILE A 171 11.20 5.73 7.80
N TYR A 172 10.49 4.81 7.13
CA TYR A 172 10.42 3.42 7.54
C TYR A 172 11.78 2.71 7.42
N LEU A 173 12.47 2.88 6.28
CA LEU A 173 13.80 2.33 6.07
C LEU A 173 14.83 2.91 7.02
N SER A 174 14.73 4.20 7.31
CA SER A 174 15.67 4.88 8.21
C SER A 174 15.51 4.47 9.68
N ASN A 175 14.29 4.08 10.12
CA ASN A 175 14.02 3.85 11.54
C ASN A 175 13.80 2.37 11.91
N TYR A 176 13.28 1.56 10.98
CA TYR A 176 12.82 0.20 11.31
C TYR A 176 13.59 -0.89 10.57
N ASP A 177 13.73 -0.78 9.24
CA ASP A 177 14.36 -1.84 8.43
C ASP A 177 15.90 -1.73 8.39
N ASN A 178 16.41 -0.51 8.63
CA ASN A 178 17.82 -0.13 8.74
C ASN A 178 18.71 -0.44 7.50
N TYR A 179 19.39 0.59 7.00
CA TYR A 179 20.32 0.47 5.87
C TYR A 179 21.45 -0.54 6.12
N SER A 180 21.94 -0.69 7.35
CA SER A 180 22.99 -1.68 7.69
C SER A 180 22.56 -3.10 7.31
N ARG A 181 21.29 -3.44 7.55
CA ARG A 181 20.73 -4.75 7.24
C ARG A 181 20.68 -4.98 5.74
N LEU A 182 20.26 -3.99 4.96
CA LEU A 182 20.23 -4.08 3.50
C LEU A 182 21.62 -4.35 2.91
N ILE A 183 22.64 -3.67 3.44
CA ILE A 183 24.03 -3.87 3.02
C ILE A 183 24.52 -5.28 3.39
N GLU A 184 24.12 -5.78 4.56
CA GLU A 184 24.45 -7.12 5.02
C GLU A 184 23.84 -8.23 4.15
N ILE A 185 22.53 -8.16 3.91
CA ILE A 185 21.84 -9.22 3.15
C ILE A 185 22.27 -9.24 1.68
N THR A 186 22.67 -8.09 1.12
CA THR A 186 23.18 -7.99 -0.25
C THR A 186 24.67 -8.29 -0.35
N ASN A 187 25.34 -8.57 0.78
CA ASN A 187 26.78 -8.81 0.85
C ASN A 187 27.63 -7.66 0.28
N MET A 188 27.14 -6.42 0.40
CA MET A 188 27.75 -5.22 -0.18
C MET A 188 28.59 -4.40 0.82
N LYS A 189 28.82 -4.92 2.04
CA LYS A 189 29.51 -4.21 3.14
C LYS A 189 30.87 -3.63 2.75
N ALA A 190 31.60 -4.27 1.83
CA ALA A 190 32.91 -3.80 1.37
C ALA A 190 32.84 -2.66 0.34
N ILE A 191 31.69 -2.46 -0.30
CA ILE A 191 31.52 -1.54 -1.45
C ILE A 191 30.66 -0.34 -1.06
N TYR A 192 29.69 -0.52 -0.17
CA TYR A 192 28.71 0.49 0.20
C TYR A 192 28.73 0.80 1.69
N THR A 193 28.82 2.10 2.02
CA THR A 193 28.53 2.60 3.37
C THR A 193 27.03 2.77 3.57
N GLU A 194 26.58 2.87 4.83
CA GLU A 194 25.19 3.19 5.17
C GLU A 194 24.73 4.51 4.55
N LEU A 195 25.57 5.54 4.62
CA LEU A 195 25.28 6.85 4.03
C LEU A 195 25.13 6.76 2.50
N MET A 196 25.99 6.01 1.83
CA MET A 196 25.89 5.84 0.37
C MET A 196 24.63 5.08 -0.01
N THR A 197 24.28 4.05 0.76
CA THR A 197 23.07 3.25 0.57
C THR A 197 21.80 4.09 0.78
N SER A 198 21.77 4.93 1.83
CA SER A 198 20.63 5.81 2.09
C SER A 198 20.43 6.85 0.98
N ILE A 199 21.53 7.43 0.47
CA ILE A 199 21.49 8.38 -0.65
C ILE A 199 20.96 7.70 -1.92
N GLN A 200 21.45 6.50 -2.24
CA GLN A 200 20.99 5.77 -3.42
C GLN A 200 19.51 5.40 -3.32
N ILE A 201 19.08 4.88 -2.18
CA ILE A 201 17.67 4.53 -1.94
C ILE A 201 16.78 5.77 -2.08
N PHE A 202 17.20 6.92 -1.54
CA PHE A 202 16.50 8.18 -1.72
C PHE A 202 16.32 8.53 -3.20
N TYR A 203 17.38 8.47 -4.01
CA TYR A 203 17.29 8.73 -5.45
C TYR A 203 16.42 7.70 -6.20
N VAL A 204 16.51 6.42 -5.83
CA VAL A 204 15.67 5.37 -6.42
C VAL A 204 14.18 5.65 -6.17
N PHE A 205 13.83 6.04 -4.95
CA PHE A 205 12.45 6.38 -4.62
C PHE A 205 11.96 7.65 -5.33
N ILE A 206 12.81 8.68 -5.46
CA ILE A 206 12.50 9.88 -6.26
C ILE A 206 12.21 9.50 -7.71
N LEU A 207 13.13 8.77 -8.35
CA LEU A 207 13.00 8.37 -9.75
C LEU A 207 11.76 7.49 -9.95
N CYS A 208 11.45 6.62 -9.00
CA CYS A 208 10.25 5.80 -9.05
C CYS A 208 8.98 6.65 -8.96
N ALA A 209 8.88 7.55 -7.98
CA ALA A 209 7.72 8.45 -7.83
C ALA A 209 7.51 9.32 -9.09
N ILE A 210 8.60 9.89 -9.64
CA ILE A 210 8.58 10.67 -10.88
C ILE A 210 8.14 9.80 -12.07
N GLY A 211 8.71 8.61 -12.21
CA GLY A 211 8.38 7.67 -13.29
C GLY A 211 6.92 7.25 -13.26
N VAL A 212 6.40 6.89 -12.08
CA VAL A 212 4.99 6.55 -11.87
C VAL A 212 4.10 7.74 -12.18
N TYR A 213 4.44 8.94 -11.71
CA TYR A 213 3.70 10.16 -12.00
C TYR A 213 3.57 10.40 -13.50
N PHE A 214 4.68 10.41 -14.24
CA PHE A 214 4.65 10.66 -15.68
C PHE A 214 3.93 9.56 -16.46
N TYR A 215 4.17 8.29 -16.10
CA TYR A 215 3.50 7.17 -16.75
C TYR A 215 1.99 7.22 -16.55
N LYS A 216 1.52 7.34 -15.29
CA LYS A 216 0.09 7.38 -14.98
C LYS A 216 -0.58 8.62 -15.55
N LYS A 217 0.09 9.77 -15.55
CA LYS A 217 -0.41 10.99 -16.20
C LYS A 217 -0.63 10.80 -17.70
N LYS A 218 0.23 10.05 -18.39
CA LYS A 218 0.18 9.90 -19.84
C LYS A 218 -0.70 8.73 -20.32
N TYR A 219 -0.68 7.61 -19.61
CA TYR A 219 -1.24 6.34 -20.11
C TYR A 219 -2.28 5.68 -19.19
N GLY A 220 -2.45 6.18 -17.97
CA GLY A 220 -3.33 5.59 -16.97
C GLY A 220 -4.19 6.62 -16.27
N ILE A 221 -4.49 6.34 -15.00
CA ILE A 221 -5.34 7.20 -14.17
C ILE A 221 -4.51 7.78 -13.04
N LEU A 222 -4.36 9.10 -13.06
CA LEU A 222 -3.67 9.87 -12.03
C LEU A 222 -4.64 10.87 -11.41
N LEU A 223 -5.08 10.55 -10.20
CA LEU A 223 -5.97 11.36 -9.38
C LEU A 223 -5.19 12.48 -8.68
N PRO A 224 -5.88 13.56 -8.27
CA PRO A 224 -5.25 14.68 -7.57
C PRO A 224 -4.57 14.29 -6.25
#